data_AF-A0A1I7WRG5-F1
#
_entry.id   AF-A0A1I7WRG5-F1
#
_cell.length_a   1.000
_cell.length_b   1.000
_cell.length_c   1.000
_cell.angle_alpha   90.00
_cell.angle_beta   90.00
_cell.angle_gamma   90.00
#
_symmetry.space_group_name_H-M   'P 1'
#
loop_
_entity.id
_entity.type
_entity.pdbx_description
1 polymer ?
#
loop_
_entity_poly.entity_id
_entity_poly.type
_entity_poly.pdbx_seq_one_letter_code
_entity_poly.pdbx_strand_id
1 'polypeptide(L)' 'MDWPSRSPDLNPMKNLWEILTRQVYAHNKQLSSIEDLKKTVSEEWSKSDPAILKNVSTNMTEGIFQVIRGRGSCIEY' A
#
# COMPACT_ATOMS: atom_id res chain seq x y z
N MET A 1 18.15 -0.73 10.01
CA MET A 1 17.80 0.03 8.79
C MET A 1 17.24 1.35 9.26
N ASP A 2 18.01 2.43 9.13
CA ASP A 2 17.54 3.77 9.42
C ASP A 2 16.72 4.29 8.24
N TRP A 3 15.46 4.64 8.50
CA TRP A 3 14.57 5.19 7.48
C TRP A 3 14.99 6.62 7.15
N PRO A 4 15.22 6.98 5.88
CA PRO A 4 15.56 8.35 5.53
C PRO A 4 14.39 9.29 5.84
N SER A 5 14.69 10.39 6.54
CA SER A 5 13.72 11.43 6.85
C SER A 5 13.17 12.03 5.55
N ARG A 6 11.85 12.30 5.50
CA ARG A 6 11.11 12.82 4.32
C ARG A 6 10.98 11.89 3.10
N SER A 7 10.98 10.57 3.30
CA SER A 7 10.63 9.59 2.25
C SER A 7 9.26 8.92 2.51
N PRO A 8 8.13 9.66 2.37
CA PRO A 8 6.80 9.06 2.47
C PRO A 8 6.52 8.08 1.33
N ASP A 9 7.24 8.19 0.21
CA ASP A 9 7.13 7.36 -1.00
C ASP A 9 7.63 5.93 -0.78
N LEU A 10 8.43 5.75 0.26
CA LEU A 10 8.91 4.45 0.68
C LEU A 10 7.93 3.74 1.64
N ASN A 11 6.85 4.38 2.12
CA ASN A 11 6.03 3.80 3.18
C ASN A 11 5.18 2.62 2.64
N PRO A 12 5.50 1.35 2.99
CA PRO A 12 4.76 0.19 2.48
C PRO A 12 3.28 0.19 2.92
N MET A 13 2.98 0.83 4.05
CA MET A 13 1.60 0.99 4.50
C MET A 13 0.78 1.85 3.53
N LYS A 14 1.37 2.88 2.91
CA LYS A 14 0.64 3.75 1.97
C LYS A 14 0.15 2.96 0.75
N ASN A 15 1.02 2.15 0.17
CA ASN A 15 0.68 1.30 -0.97
C ASN A 15 -0.35 0.23 -0.61
N LEU A 16 -0.18 -0.39 0.57
CA LEU A 16 -1.13 -1.38 1.06
C LEU A 16 -2.52 -0.77 1.26
N TRP A 17 -2.58 0.41 1.87
CA TRP A 17 -3.83 1.15 2.03
C TRP A 17 -4.45 1.49 0.69
N GLU A 18 -3.68 1.92 -0.30
CA GLU A 18 -4.21 2.22 -1.64
C GLU A 18 -4.82 0.98 -2.31
N ILE A 19 -4.13 -0.17 -2.27
CA ILE A 19 -4.63 -1.44 -2.81
C ILE A 19 -5.92 -1.87 -2.11
N LEU A 20 -5.94 -1.83 -0.78
CA LEU A 20 -7.13 -2.17 0.01
C LEU A 20 -8.30 -1.25 -0.29
N THR A 21 -8.06 0.05 -0.38
CA THR A 21 -9.11 1.03 -0.66
C THR A 21 -9.72 0.76 -2.04
N ARG A 22 -8.90 0.43 -3.04
CA ARG A 22 -9.37 0.05 -4.38
C ARG A 22 -10.23 -1.23 -4.36
N GLN A 23 -9.89 -2.22 -3.55
CA GLN A 23 -10.67 -3.46 -3.41
C GLN A 23 -11.99 -3.23 -2.68
N VAL A 24 -11.97 -2.49 -1.57
CA VAL A 24 -13.16 -2.19 -0.74
C VAL A 24 -14.22 -1.42 -1.55
N TYR A 25 -13.78 -0.48 -2.39
CA TYR A 25 -14.66 0.32 -3.25
C TYR A 25 -14.76 -0.22 -4.68
N ALA A 26 -14.22 -1.43 -4.96
CA ALA A 26 -14.37 -2.06 -6.26
C ALA A 26 -15.85 -2.20 -6.62
N HIS A 27 -16.16 -2.18 -7.91
CA HIS A 27 -17.53 -2.28 -8.43
C HIS A 27 -18.50 -1.17 -7.96
N ASN A 28 -17.97 0.02 -7.64
CA ASN A 28 -18.76 1.17 -7.16
C ASN A 28 -19.55 0.87 -5.88
N LYS A 29 -19.02 0.01 -5.01
CA LYS A 29 -19.67 -0.34 -3.74
C LYS A 29 -19.74 0.91 -2.84
N GLN A 30 -20.94 1.43 -2.62
CA GLN A 30 -21.16 2.49 -1.64
C GLN A 30 -21.40 1.88 -0.27
N LEU A 31 -20.58 2.28 0.70
CA LEU A 31 -20.68 1.87 2.09
C LEU A 31 -21.26 3.05 2.88
N SER A 32 -22.48 2.90 3.36
CA SER A 32 -23.24 3.96 4.05
C SER A 32 -23.07 3.95 5.57
N SER A 33 -22.40 2.94 6.13
CA SER A 33 -22.14 2.81 7.57
C SER A 33 -20.67 2.50 7.85
N ILE A 34 -20.18 3.01 8.99
CA ILE A 34 -18.85 2.66 9.52
C ILE A 34 -18.74 1.16 9.79
N GLU A 35 -19.83 0.52 10.19
CA GLU A 35 -19.87 -0.92 10.47
C GLU A 35 -19.72 -1.75 9.19
N ASP A 36 -20.42 -1.36 8.12
CA ASP A 36 -20.30 -1.97 6.79
C ASP A 36 -18.89 -1.77 6.22
N LEU A 37 -18.28 -0.61 6.47
CA LEU A 37 -16.90 -0.34 6.09
C LEU A 37 -15.92 -1.26 6.82
N LYS A 38 -16.02 -1.37 8.15
CA LYS A 38 -15.15 -2.27 8.94
C LYS A 38 -15.29 -3.72 8.50
N LYS A 39 -16.52 -4.17 8.25
CA LYS A 39 -16.81 -5.52 7.78
C LYS A 39 -16.22 -5.77 6.39
N THR A 40 -16.48 -4.88 5.43
CA THR A 40 -15.98 -5.00 4.06
C THR A 40 -14.45 -4.97 4.02
N VAL A 41 -13.81 -4.07 4.78
CA VAL A 41 -12.35 -4.02 4.90
C VAL A 41 -11.80 -5.34 5.44
N SER A 42 -12.42 -5.92 6.46
CA SER A 42 -11.98 -7.20 7.04
C SER A 42 -12.17 -8.37 6.08
N GLU A 43 -13.26 -8.38 5.32
CA GLU A 43 -13.54 -9.40 4.29
C GLU A 43 -12.55 -9.32 3.13
N GLU A 44 -12.31 -8.12 2.58
CA GLU A 44 -11.35 -7.91 1.48
C GLU A 44 -9.90 -8.13 1.93
N TRP A 45 -9.57 -7.77 3.17
CA TRP A 45 -8.28 -8.11 3.77
C TRP A 45 -8.09 -9.62 3.91
N SER A 46 -9.12 -10.36 4.31
CA SER A 46 -9.04 -11.82 4.43
C SER A 46 -8.97 -12.54 3.08
N LYS A 47 -9.49 -11.92 2.02
CA LYS A 47 -9.38 -12.40 0.64
C LYS A 47 -8.07 -12.01 -0.04
N SER A 48 -7.34 -11.05 0.53
CA SER A 48 -6.12 -10.54 -0.07
C SER A 48 -5.05 -11.63 -0.12
N ASP A 49 -4.58 -11.90 -1.34
CA ASP A 49 -3.57 -12.93 -1.59
C ASP A 49 -2.25 -12.56 -0.90
N PRO A 50 -1.57 -13.50 -0.22
CA PRO A 50 -0.19 -13.32 0.26
C PRO A 50 0.78 -12.76 -0.80
N ALA A 51 0.50 -13.02 -2.08
CA ALA A 51 1.23 -12.44 -3.21
C ALA A 51 1.15 -10.91 -3.25
N ILE A 52 0.04 -10.29 -2.82
CA ILE A 52 -0.10 -8.83 -2.73
C ILE A 52 0.86 -8.28 -1.67
N LEU A 53 0.95 -8.91 -0.50
CA LEU A 53 1.89 -8.54 0.56
C LEU A 53 3.35 -8.68 0.08
N LYS A 54 3.65 -9.75 -0.65
CA LYS A 54 4.97 -9.97 -1.24
C LYS A 54 5.31 -8.94 -2.31
N ASN A 55 4.34 -8.53 -3.13
CA ASN A 55 4.51 -7.53 -4.16
C ASN A 55 4.74 -6.12 -3.56
N VAL A 56 4.00 -5.77 -2.50
CA VAL A 56 4.21 -4.51 -1.75
C VAL A 56 5.62 -4.48 -1.14
N SER A 57 6.07 -5.59 -0.55
CA SER A 57 7.43 -5.72 0.01
C SER A 57 8.51 -5.65 -1.07
N THR A 58 8.27 -6.23 -2.24
CA THR A 58 9.22 -6.20 -3.38
C THR A 58 9.32 -4.80 -3.98
N ASN A 59 8.20 -4.12 -4.21
CA ASN A 59 8.19 -2.74 -4.71
C ASN A 59 8.84 -1.76 -3.73
N MET A 60 8.67 -1.96 -2.43
CA MET A 60 9.37 -1.17 -1.42
C MET A 60 10.89 -1.39 -1.48
N THR A 61 11.33 -2.63 -1.66
CA THR A 61 12.76 -2.97 -1.81
C THR A 61 13.33 -2.29 -3.06
N GLU A 62 12.61 -2.35 -4.18
CA GLU A 62 13.00 -1.67 -5.43
C GLU A 62 13.02 -0.15 -5.27
N GLY A 63 12.03 0.44 -4.58
CA GLY A 63 12.01 1.87 -4.27
C GLY A 63 13.20 2.31 -3.42
N ILE A 64 13.57 1.54 -2.40
CA ILE A 64 14.77 1.81 -1.59
C ILE A 64 16.03 1.75 -2.47
N PHE A 65 16.14 0.75 -3.36
CA PHE A 65 17.25 0.65 -4.31
C PHE A 65 17.32 1.84 -5.26
N GLN A 66 16.17 2.32 -5.75
CA GLN A 66 16.08 3.50 -6.61
C GLN A 66 16.54 4.77 -5.89
N VAL A 67 16.12 5.00 -4.63
CA VAL A 67 16.57 6.14 -3.81
C VAL A 67 18.07 6.10 -3.56
N ILE A 68 18.62 4.92 -3.26
CA ILE A 68 20.05 4.72 -3.05
C ILE A 68 20.83 5.03 -4.33
N ARG A 69 20.39 4.52 -5.49
CA ARG A 69 20.99 4.81 -6.80
C ARG A 69 20.89 6.29 -7.18
N GLY A 70 19.77 6.93 -6.85
CA GLY A 70 19.51 8.35 -7.09
C GLY A 70 20.16 9.30 -6.09
N ARG A 71 21.00 8.82 -5.16
CA ARG A 71 21.61 9.63 -4.07
C ARG A 71 20.58 10.46 -3.29
N GLY A 72 19.38 9.94 -3.07
CA GLY A 72 18.32 10.62 -2.31
C GLY A 72 17.35 11.49 -3.12
N SER A 73 17.40 11.45 -4.45
CA SER A 73 16.37 12.06 -5.31
C SER A 73 15.02 11.32 -5.21
N CYS A 74 13.91 12.04 -5.44
CA CYS A 74 12.57 11.45 -5.42
C CYS A 74 12.39 10.35 -6.47
N ILE A 75 11.62 9.33 -6.10
CA ILE A 75 11.15 8.27 -6.99
C ILE A 75 9.81 8.71 -7.57
N GLU A 76 9.68 8.76 -8.89
CA GLU A 76 8.37 8.94 -9.53
C GLU A 76 7.58 7.63 -9.48
N TYR A 77 6.31 7.72 -9.08
CA TYR A 77 5.34 6.62 -9.02
C TYR A 77 4.58 6.46 -10.34
#